data_AF-A0A7X7GUK8-F1
#
_entry.id   AF-A0A7X7GUK8-F1
#
_cell.length_a   1.000
_cell.length_b   1.000
_cell.length_c   1.000
_cell.angle_alpha   90.00
_cell.angle_beta   90.00
_cell.angle_gamma   90.00
#
_symmetry.space_group_name_H-M   'P 1'
#
loop_
_entity.id
_entity.type
_entity.pdbx_description
1 polymer ?
#
loop_
_entity_poly.entity_id
_entity_poly.type
_entity_poly.pdbx_seq_one_letter_code
_entity_poly.pdbx_strand_id
1 'polypeptide(L)'
;MRLFRGFIFVPVALTACALDAGPERQEAPVASRSDELVGGRVATEAEYPSTVYLGGCTGVKVGPRHFLSAAHCFSGNEQYLNVTPDNEPQQVQSLTITSVNIHPEYAHCTACAGDGSMEDFGYRPDIALITVHELTPTIPEAVIDPTPVEVGDPVTLTGYGCENGVGQPVGPARFKVGDTNAVDPLSVSGAATIPDGYVTTVGPAVDPDSPGLCPGDSGGPLFRTDTNLVVGINALVSYVVDTGAPIGNWHTRVDAESRYDVWSWVTNLIAQVPATPCADLCESPEVFTSQWYSSGNLGTQARCFETTAPLSSGNCGGFSGGRTLSINGAAMSCNGQGWTLPPKQNGGYCVQVAAGNDAWAWFTTW
;
A
#
# COMPACT_ATOMS: atom_id res chain seq x y z
N MET A 1 -66.42 -30.18 46.94
CA MET A 1 -66.71 -30.66 45.57
C MET A 1 -65.38 -30.72 44.81
N ARG A 2 -64.93 -31.93 44.46
CA ARG A 2 -63.80 -32.34 43.56
C ARG A 2 -62.38 -31.81 43.91
N LEU A 3 -61.51 -32.55 44.63
CA LEU A 3 -60.61 -33.68 44.24
C LEU A 3 -59.60 -33.38 43.11
N PHE A 4 -58.29 -33.47 43.40
CA PHE A 4 -57.29 -34.41 42.83
C PHE A 4 -55.86 -34.00 43.30
N ARG A 5 -55.26 -34.72 44.27
CA ARG A 5 -54.17 -35.72 44.09
C ARG A 5 -53.08 -35.32 43.09
N GLY A 6 -51.98 -34.75 43.60
CA GLY A 6 -50.69 -34.62 42.91
C GLY A 6 -49.73 -35.73 43.36
N PHE A 7 -49.22 -36.47 42.38
CA PHE A 7 -48.27 -37.58 42.52
C PHE A 7 -46.87 -37.10 42.94
N ILE A 8 -46.24 -37.91 43.79
CA ILE A 8 -44.82 -37.86 44.13
C ILE A 8 -44.02 -38.42 42.95
N PHE A 9 -43.08 -37.65 42.43
CA PHE A 9 -42.00 -38.13 41.58
C PHE A 9 -40.66 -37.65 42.16
N VAL A 10 -39.81 -38.62 42.48
CA VAL A 10 -38.40 -38.44 42.87
C VAL A 10 -37.57 -38.46 41.59
N PRO A 11 -36.73 -37.44 41.34
CA PRO A 11 -35.58 -37.60 40.48
C PRO A 11 -34.28 -37.57 41.29
N VAL A 12 -33.61 -38.72 41.22
CA VAL A 12 -32.17 -38.99 41.21
C VAL A 12 -31.26 -37.74 41.20
N ALA A 13 -30.42 -37.63 42.21
CA ALA A 13 -29.28 -36.71 42.25
C ALA A 13 -28.19 -37.18 41.28
N LEU A 14 -27.84 -36.33 40.32
CA LEU A 14 -26.60 -36.42 39.54
C LEU A 14 -25.66 -35.31 40.03
N THR A 15 -24.59 -35.72 40.70
CA THR A 15 -23.41 -34.90 40.98
C THR A 15 -22.72 -34.58 39.65
N ALA A 16 -22.82 -33.34 39.21
CA ALA A 16 -21.98 -32.77 38.16
C ALA A 16 -20.94 -31.84 38.79
N CYS A 17 -19.69 -32.01 38.39
CA CYS A 17 -18.53 -31.29 38.87
C CYS A 17 -18.72 -29.77 38.71
N ALA A 18 -18.46 -29.02 39.78
CA ALA A 18 -18.23 -27.59 39.71
C ALA A 18 -16.97 -27.33 38.89
N LEU A 19 -17.13 -26.80 37.68
CA LEU A 19 -16.10 -26.03 37.00
C LEU A 19 -16.34 -24.57 37.38
N ASP A 20 -15.32 -23.95 37.97
CA ASP A 20 -15.25 -22.52 38.25
C ASP A 20 -15.67 -21.73 36.99
N ALA A 21 -16.84 -21.11 37.05
CA ALA A 21 -17.16 -20.00 36.18
C ALA A 21 -16.25 -18.85 36.63
N GLY A 22 -15.08 -18.73 35.99
CA GLY A 22 -14.29 -17.50 36.03
C GLY A 22 -15.18 -16.32 35.66
N PRO A 23 -14.92 -15.12 36.19
CA PRO A 23 -15.77 -13.96 35.96
C PRO A 23 -15.95 -13.78 34.46
N GLU A 24 -17.21 -13.79 34.01
CA GLU A 24 -17.61 -13.30 32.70
C GLU A 24 -16.87 -11.98 32.47
N ARG A 25 -15.93 -11.97 31.54
CA ARG A 25 -15.46 -10.72 30.96
C ARG A 25 -16.70 -10.16 30.26
N GLN A 26 -17.41 -9.27 30.95
CA GLN A 26 -18.20 -8.26 30.28
C GLN A 26 -17.23 -7.57 29.31
N GLU A 27 -17.38 -7.90 28.03
CA GLU A 27 -16.86 -7.06 26.97
C GLU A 27 -17.44 -5.68 27.24
N ALA A 28 -16.58 -4.78 27.71
CA ALA A 28 -16.95 -3.39 27.84
C ALA A 28 -17.44 -2.95 26.45
N PRO A 29 -18.61 -2.30 26.35
CA PRO A 29 -18.98 -1.68 25.09
C PRO A 29 -17.81 -0.79 24.68
N VAL A 30 -17.38 -0.90 23.42
CA VAL A 30 -16.39 0.01 22.83
C VAL A 30 -17.00 1.41 22.92
N ALA A 31 -16.79 2.06 24.05
CA ALA A 31 -17.11 3.44 24.24
C ALA A 31 -16.24 4.17 23.23
N SER A 32 -16.89 4.85 22.30
CA SER A 32 -16.36 5.79 21.34
C SER A 32 -15.60 6.90 22.05
N ARG A 33 -14.41 6.58 22.57
CA ARG A 33 -13.46 7.61 22.94
C ARG A 33 -12.97 8.22 21.64
N SER A 34 -13.39 9.46 21.46
CA SER A 34 -12.78 10.53 20.69
C SER A 34 -11.32 10.74 21.11
N ASP A 35 -10.49 9.69 21.04
CA ASP A 35 -9.06 9.79 21.31
C ASP A 35 -8.42 10.39 20.04
N GLU A 36 -8.56 11.72 19.99
CA GLU A 36 -8.01 12.73 19.08
C GLU A 36 -7.34 12.16 17.85
N LEU A 37 -8.08 12.20 16.74
CA LEU A 37 -7.56 12.21 15.38
C LEU A 37 -8.10 13.49 14.75
N VAL A 38 -7.42 14.06 13.76
CA VAL A 38 -7.86 15.31 13.14
C VAL A 38 -9.15 15.05 12.33
N GLY A 39 -10.31 15.12 13.00
CA GLY A 39 -11.65 14.90 12.43
C GLY A 39 -11.91 13.49 11.84
N GLY A 40 -11.11 12.48 12.18
CA GLY A 40 -11.17 11.14 11.57
C GLY A 40 -11.29 9.98 12.58
N ARG A 41 -11.14 8.74 12.08
CA ARG A 41 -11.10 7.52 12.89
C ARG A 41 -9.93 6.61 12.53
N VAL A 42 -9.53 5.74 13.45
CA VAL A 42 -8.57 4.66 13.16
C VAL A 42 -9.20 3.74 12.11
N ALA A 43 -8.43 3.41 11.09
CA ALA A 43 -8.85 2.50 10.03
C ALA A 43 -8.84 1.05 10.52
N THR A 44 -9.63 0.18 9.90
CA THR A 44 -9.39 -1.27 10.03
C THR A 44 -8.38 -1.72 8.98
N GLU A 45 -7.61 -2.78 9.27
CA GLU A 45 -6.62 -3.38 8.35
C GLU A 45 -7.19 -3.71 6.96
N ALA A 46 -8.51 -3.93 6.86
CA ALA A 46 -9.17 -4.35 5.63
C ALA A 46 -9.76 -3.21 4.80
N GLU A 47 -9.83 -1.98 5.33
CA GLU A 47 -10.65 -0.92 4.74
C GLU A 47 -10.04 -0.32 3.47
N TYR A 48 -8.76 0.03 3.54
CA TYR A 48 -7.97 0.59 2.43
C TYR A 48 -6.58 -0.07 2.41
N PRO A 49 -6.52 -1.38 2.11
CA PRO A 49 -5.33 -2.20 2.37
C PRO A 49 -4.15 -1.91 1.43
N SER A 50 -4.36 -1.09 0.39
CA SER A 50 -3.32 -0.59 -0.51
C SER A 50 -2.57 0.62 0.05
N THR A 51 -3.08 1.26 1.11
CA THR A 51 -2.42 2.39 1.76
C THR A 51 -1.30 1.90 2.65
N VAL A 52 -0.14 2.56 2.56
CA VAL A 52 1.09 2.11 3.23
C VAL A 52 1.80 3.25 3.96
N TYR A 53 2.43 2.92 5.08
CA TYR A 53 3.35 3.81 5.77
C TYR A 53 4.75 3.74 5.16
N LEU A 54 5.35 4.91 4.90
CA LEU A 54 6.63 5.07 4.21
C LEU A 54 7.74 5.68 5.08
N GLY A 55 7.65 5.59 6.41
CA GLY A 55 8.70 6.09 7.30
C GLY A 55 8.68 7.60 7.51
N GLY A 56 7.50 8.17 7.71
CA GLY A 56 7.29 9.62 7.91
C GLY A 56 6.43 10.26 6.83
N CYS A 57 6.05 9.50 5.81
CA CYS A 57 5.01 9.80 4.84
C CYS A 57 4.06 8.61 4.71
N THR A 58 3.00 8.80 3.94
CA THR A 58 2.08 7.76 3.49
C THR A 58 2.26 7.54 1.98
N GLY A 59 1.86 6.39 1.48
CA GLY A 59 1.76 6.10 0.05
C GLY A 59 0.62 5.14 -0.27
N VAL A 60 0.50 4.79 -1.54
CA VAL A 60 -0.46 3.80 -2.03
C VAL A 60 0.19 2.89 -3.07
N LYS A 61 -0.03 1.57 -2.95
CA LYS A 61 0.39 0.63 -3.98
C LYS A 61 -0.59 0.65 -5.16
N VAL A 62 -0.10 0.90 -6.37
CA VAL A 62 -0.90 1.01 -7.61
C VAL A 62 -0.51 0.02 -8.71
N GLY A 63 0.41 -0.88 -8.38
CA GLY A 63 0.81 -1.99 -9.24
C GLY A 63 1.78 -2.91 -8.51
N PRO A 64 2.22 -4.02 -9.13
CA PRO A 64 3.00 -5.05 -8.44
C PRO A 64 4.32 -4.56 -7.82
N ARG A 65 4.86 -3.48 -8.38
CA ARG A 65 6.15 -2.86 -8.03
C ARG A 65 6.07 -1.33 -7.92
N HIS A 66 4.85 -0.78 -7.89
CA HIS A 66 4.61 0.64 -8.09
C HIS A 66 3.87 1.22 -6.89
N PHE A 67 4.45 2.25 -6.30
CA PHE A 67 3.87 3.01 -5.20
C PHE A 67 3.77 4.48 -5.60
N LEU A 68 2.61 5.11 -5.35
CA LEU A 68 2.48 6.56 -5.41
C LEU A 68 2.65 7.16 -4.02
N SER A 69 3.19 8.36 -3.99
CA SER A 69 3.29 9.21 -2.79
C SER A 69 3.52 10.67 -3.23
N ALA A 70 3.66 11.59 -2.30
CA ALA A 70 3.94 12.99 -2.57
C ALA A 70 5.41 13.15 -2.99
N ALA A 71 5.70 14.05 -3.93
CA ALA A 71 7.06 14.30 -4.38
C ALA A 71 7.94 14.86 -3.26
N HIS A 72 7.39 15.72 -2.40
CA HIS A 72 8.15 16.31 -1.28
C HIS A 72 8.63 15.29 -0.25
N CYS A 73 8.11 14.06 -0.27
CA CYS A 73 8.58 12.97 0.59
C CYS A 73 9.91 12.36 0.10
N PHE A 74 10.37 12.68 -1.11
CA PHE A 74 11.54 12.08 -1.73
C PHE A 74 12.52 13.13 -2.25
N SER A 75 13.80 12.82 -2.09
CA SER A 75 14.93 13.55 -2.67
C SER A 75 15.31 13.03 -4.06
N GLY A 76 14.82 11.86 -4.45
CA GLY A 76 15.11 11.19 -5.73
C GLY A 76 16.37 10.31 -5.70
N ASN A 77 17.06 10.22 -4.57
CA ASN A 77 18.31 9.45 -4.40
C ASN A 77 18.15 8.26 -3.42
N GLU A 78 16.91 7.95 -3.02
CA GLU A 78 16.62 6.87 -2.10
C GLU A 78 17.01 5.51 -2.70
N GLN A 79 17.70 4.69 -1.93
CA GLN A 79 18.07 3.32 -2.33
C GLN A 79 17.04 2.29 -1.89
N TYR A 80 16.28 2.60 -0.83
CA TYR A 80 15.33 1.69 -0.22
C TYR A 80 14.02 2.40 0.09
N LEU A 81 12.91 1.69 -0.09
CA LEU A 81 11.58 2.08 0.34
C LEU A 81 11.19 1.19 1.53
N ASN A 82 11.08 1.79 2.70
CA ASN A 82 10.58 1.10 3.89
C ASN A 82 9.05 1.20 3.90
N VAL A 83 8.36 0.08 3.77
CA VAL A 83 6.92 0.02 3.59
C VAL A 83 6.27 -0.90 4.62
N THR A 84 5.08 -0.55 5.09
CA THR A 84 4.21 -1.47 5.82
C THR A 84 2.74 -1.06 5.61
N PRO A 85 1.83 -2.04 5.39
CA PRO A 85 0.39 -1.78 5.37
C PRO A 85 -0.22 -1.85 6.78
N ASP A 86 0.55 -2.22 7.81
CA ASP A 86 0.04 -2.42 9.17
C ASP A 86 -0.56 -1.12 9.73
N ASN A 87 -1.71 -1.21 10.40
CA ASN A 87 -2.33 -0.07 11.04
C ASN A 87 -1.39 0.64 12.02
N GLU A 88 -0.62 -0.14 12.78
CA GLU A 88 0.50 0.34 13.57
C GLU A 88 1.78 -0.14 12.89
N PRO A 89 2.68 0.74 12.45
CA PRO A 89 3.79 0.37 11.57
C PRO A 89 4.91 -0.38 12.33
N GLN A 90 4.62 -1.63 12.69
CA GLN A 90 5.49 -2.50 13.48
C GLN A 90 6.31 -3.43 12.57
N GLN A 91 5.73 -3.95 11.48
CA GLN A 91 6.40 -4.86 10.55
C GLN A 91 6.76 -4.15 9.25
N VAL A 92 7.91 -3.49 9.25
CA VAL A 92 8.42 -2.78 8.08
C VAL A 92 9.17 -3.73 7.16
N GLN A 93 8.74 -3.79 5.89
CA GLN A 93 9.48 -4.41 4.80
C GLN A 93 10.37 -3.37 4.14
N SER A 94 11.65 -3.69 3.93
CA SER A 94 12.56 -2.84 3.15
C SER A 94 12.64 -3.34 1.71
N LEU A 95 12.28 -2.50 0.76
CA LEU A 95 12.28 -2.77 -0.68
C LEU A 95 13.42 -1.99 -1.34
N THR A 96 14.10 -2.59 -2.30
CA THR A 96 15.12 -1.89 -3.10
C THR A 96 14.44 -1.01 -4.14
N ILE A 97 14.74 0.28 -4.14
CA ILE A 97 14.21 1.22 -5.13
C ILE A 97 14.97 1.04 -6.44
N THR A 98 14.22 0.90 -7.53
CA THR A 98 14.72 0.92 -8.91
C THR A 98 14.70 2.32 -9.49
N SER A 99 13.64 3.08 -9.22
CA SER A 99 13.56 4.49 -9.60
C SER A 99 12.57 5.25 -8.72
N VAL A 100 12.86 6.54 -8.53
CA VAL A 100 11.91 7.54 -7.99
C VAL A 100 11.64 8.53 -9.11
N ASN A 101 10.41 8.53 -9.62
CA ASN A 101 10.00 9.39 -10.71
C ASN A 101 9.16 10.53 -10.12
N ILE A 102 9.80 11.68 -9.90
CA ILE A 102 9.12 12.91 -9.49
C ILE A 102 8.49 13.54 -10.72
N HIS A 103 7.23 14.01 -10.61
CA HIS A 103 6.57 14.68 -11.72
C HIS A 103 7.41 15.88 -12.22
N PRO A 104 7.66 16.03 -13.54
CA PRO A 104 8.57 17.06 -14.05
C PRO A 104 8.20 18.48 -13.60
N GLU A 105 6.92 18.81 -13.60
CA GLU A 105 6.43 20.11 -13.14
C GLU A 105 6.78 20.43 -11.68
N TYR A 106 6.83 19.42 -10.81
CA TYR A 106 7.29 19.58 -9.43
C TYR A 106 8.81 19.66 -9.34
N ALA A 107 9.52 18.80 -10.09
CA ALA A 107 11.00 18.78 -10.09
C ALA A 107 11.63 20.10 -10.53
N HIS A 108 10.96 20.86 -11.42
CA HIS A 108 11.42 22.17 -11.87
C HIS A 108 10.96 23.33 -10.97
N CYS A 109 10.27 23.04 -9.86
CA CYS A 109 9.76 24.05 -8.96
C CYS A 109 10.83 24.45 -7.93
N THR A 110 11.43 25.62 -8.12
CA THR A 110 12.48 26.14 -7.22
C THR A 110 11.97 26.55 -5.84
N ALA A 111 10.69 26.89 -5.73
CA ALA A 111 10.05 27.31 -4.48
C ALA A 111 9.24 26.19 -3.79
N CYS A 112 9.02 25.06 -4.45
CA CYS A 112 8.42 23.87 -3.82
C CYS A 112 9.37 23.16 -2.84
N ALA A 113 10.62 23.63 -2.73
CA ALA A 113 11.61 23.14 -1.78
C ALA A 113 11.78 24.10 -0.59
N GLY A 114 10.76 24.20 0.27
CA GLY A 114 10.96 24.54 1.68
C GLY A 114 11.03 26.02 2.09
N ASP A 115 10.43 26.96 1.35
CA ASP A 115 10.25 28.34 1.86
C ASP A 115 8.92 28.55 2.64
N GLY A 116 8.02 27.55 2.61
CA GLY A 116 6.71 27.63 3.25
C GLY A 116 5.78 28.68 2.64
N SER A 117 6.16 29.28 1.51
CA SER A 117 5.36 30.25 0.80
C SER A 117 4.41 29.52 -0.15
N MET A 118 3.11 29.71 0.06
CA MET A 118 2.07 29.19 -0.84
C MET A 118 2.09 29.89 -2.22
N GLU A 119 2.99 30.87 -2.44
CA GLU A 119 3.06 31.65 -3.69
C GLU A 119 3.47 30.79 -4.90
N ASP A 120 4.21 29.69 -4.71
CA ASP A 120 4.57 28.75 -5.77
C ASP A 120 4.20 27.27 -5.46
N PHE A 121 4.11 26.90 -4.17
CA PHE A 121 3.87 25.52 -3.72
C PHE A 121 2.50 24.96 -4.15
N GLY A 122 1.52 25.84 -4.41
CA GLY A 122 0.16 25.45 -4.80
C GLY A 122 -0.04 25.24 -6.31
N TYR A 123 0.99 25.41 -7.14
CA TYR A 123 0.82 25.37 -8.60
C TYR A 123 1.36 24.11 -9.27
N ARG A 124 2.08 23.20 -8.64
CA ARG A 124 2.71 22.05 -9.34
C ARG A 124 2.28 20.74 -8.70
N PRO A 125 2.08 19.66 -9.48
CA PRO A 125 1.55 18.42 -8.96
C PRO A 125 2.58 17.74 -8.06
N ASP A 126 2.34 17.77 -6.75
CA ASP A 126 3.19 17.15 -5.74
C ASP A 126 2.93 15.65 -5.70
N ILE A 127 3.59 14.93 -6.61
CA ILE A 127 3.43 13.49 -6.79
C ILE A 127 4.72 12.84 -7.30
N ALA A 128 5.02 11.67 -6.76
CA ALA A 128 6.09 10.79 -7.21
C ALA A 128 5.56 9.36 -7.40
N LEU A 129 6.09 8.68 -8.42
CA LEU A 129 5.94 7.25 -8.62
C LEU A 129 7.26 6.56 -8.26
N ILE A 130 7.19 5.69 -7.25
CA ILE A 130 8.30 4.91 -6.75
C ILE A 130 8.19 3.49 -7.31
N THR A 131 9.22 3.08 -8.02
CA THR A 131 9.34 1.74 -8.58
C THR A 131 10.34 0.94 -7.76
N VAL A 132 9.91 -0.24 -7.31
CA VAL A 132 10.73 -1.14 -6.49
C VAL A 132 11.12 -2.41 -7.23
N HIS A 133 12.17 -3.06 -6.76
CA HIS A 133 12.69 -4.28 -7.34
C HIS A 133 11.99 -5.54 -6.82
N GLU A 134 11.41 -5.54 -5.63
CA GLU A 134 10.71 -6.70 -5.04
C GLU A 134 9.20 -6.66 -5.33
N LEU A 135 8.55 -7.82 -5.31
CA LEU A 135 7.09 -7.91 -5.34
C LEU A 135 6.55 -7.85 -3.91
N THR A 136 5.37 -7.25 -3.77
CA THR A 136 4.66 -7.16 -2.49
C THR A 136 3.26 -7.79 -2.61
N PRO A 137 3.15 -9.10 -2.87
CA PRO A 137 1.85 -9.74 -3.15
C PRO A 137 0.88 -9.72 -1.97
N THR A 138 1.38 -9.46 -0.76
CA THR A 138 0.57 -9.33 0.47
C THR A 138 -0.05 -7.95 0.63
N ILE A 139 0.40 -6.93 -0.12
CA ILE A 139 -0.18 -5.59 -0.14
C ILE A 139 -1.10 -5.50 -1.36
N PRO A 140 -2.42 -5.33 -1.19
CA PRO A 140 -3.33 -5.14 -2.31
C PRO A 140 -3.00 -3.90 -3.15
N GLU A 141 -3.39 -3.94 -4.43
CA GLU A 141 -3.19 -2.83 -5.37
C GLU A 141 -4.47 -2.00 -5.46
N ALA A 142 -4.32 -0.68 -5.40
CA ALA A 142 -5.36 0.26 -5.75
C ALA A 142 -5.40 0.53 -7.26
N VAL A 143 -6.56 0.97 -7.73
CA VAL A 143 -6.75 1.40 -9.12
C VAL A 143 -6.79 2.92 -9.12
N ILE A 144 -6.02 3.54 -10.01
CA ILE A 144 -6.12 4.99 -10.23
C ILE A 144 -7.38 5.22 -11.08
N ASP A 145 -8.26 6.09 -10.62
CA ASP A 145 -9.51 6.43 -11.33
C ASP A 145 -9.29 7.66 -12.23
N PRO A 146 -9.40 7.53 -13.56
CA PRO A 146 -9.23 8.65 -14.48
C PRO A 146 -10.42 9.60 -14.48
N THR A 147 -11.53 9.26 -13.81
CA THR A 147 -12.75 10.05 -13.80
C THR A 147 -12.55 11.32 -12.95
N PRO A 148 -12.82 12.52 -13.50
CA PRO A 148 -12.74 13.77 -12.76
C PRO A 148 -13.51 13.72 -11.45
N VAL A 149 -12.92 14.31 -10.39
CA VAL A 149 -13.63 14.53 -9.13
C VAL A 149 -14.34 15.88 -9.21
N GLU A 150 -15.66 15.85 -9.12
CA GLU A 150 -16.51 17.03 -9.12
C GLU A 150 -16.75 17.54 -7.71
N VAL A 151 -17.10 18.82 -7.60
CA VAL A 151 -17.50 19.41 -6.32
C VAL A 151 -18.72 18.67 -5.76
N GLY A 152 -18.64 18.26 -4.50
CA GLY A 152 -19.65 17.49 -3.80
C GLY A 152 -19.45 15.97 -3.88
N ASP A 153 -18.52 15.48 -4.69
CA ASP A 153 -18.24 14.04 -4.75
C ASP A 153 -17.72 13.51 -3.40
N PRO A 154 -18.23 12.36 -2.93
CA PRO A 154 -17.76 11.76 -1.68
C PRO A 154 -16.36 11.17 -1.86
N VAL A 155 -15.47 11.54 -0.95
CA VAL A 155 -14.07 11.11 -0.94
C VAL A 155 -13.62 10.74 0.47
N THR A 156 -12.66 9.82 0.55
CA THR A 156 -12.08 9.37 1.82
C THR A 156 -10.59 9.67 1.85
N LEU A 157 -10.17 10.46 2.84
CA LEU A 157 -8.77 10.78 3.11
C LEU A 157 -8.19 9.65 3.95
N THR A 158 -6.97 9.24 3.66
CA THR A 158 -6.29 8.19 4.42
C THR A 158 -4.84 8.58 4.71
N GLY A 159 -4.29 8.15 5.85
CA GLY A 159 -2.94 8.53 6.23
C GLY A 159 -2.45 8.04 7.60
N TYR A 160 -1.14 8.15 7.81
CA TYR A 160 -0.43 7.77 9.04
C TYR A 160 0.10 8.98 9.83
N GLY A 161 -0.33 10.19 9.49
CA GLY A 161 0.21 11.44 9.99
C GLY A 161 -0.05 11.71 11.46
N CYS A 162 0.07 12.98 11.86
CA CYS A 162 -0.22 13.36 13.24
C CYS A 162 -1.70 13.20 13.60
N GLU A 163 -2.02 13.38 14.88
CA GLU A 163 -3.37 13.16 15.43
C GLU A 163 -4.01 14.44 15.99
N ASN A 164 -3.19 15.41 16.38
CA ASN A 164 -3.62 16.59 17.14
C ASN A 164 -3.60 17.90 16.33
N GLY A 165 -3.27 17.83 15.03
CA GLY A 165 -3.11 19.01 14.17
C GLY A 165 -1.65 19.46 13.99
N VAL A 166 -1.46 20.38 13.05
CA VAL A 166 -0.13 20.80 12.57
C VAL A 166 0.65 21.50 13.69
N GLY A 167 1.89 21.06 13.93
CA GLY A 167 2.75 21.65 14.98
C GLY A 167 2.41 21.23 16.41
N GLN A 168 1.42 20.35 16.59
CA GLN A 168 1.09 19.76 17.89
C GLN A 168 1.94 18.50 18.15
N PRO A 169 2.02 18.02 19.42
CA PRO A 169 2.75 16.80 19.75
C PRO A 169 2.32 15.63 18.86
N VAL A 170 3.31 15.01 18.23
CA VAL A 170 3.11 13.87 17.33
C VAL A 170 2.74 12.65 18.17
N GLY A 171 1.51 12.16 17.98
CA GLY A 171 1.06 10.87 18.51
C GLY A 171 1.73 9.69 17.82
N PRO A 172 1.43 8.43 18.22
CA PRO A 172 1.92 7.27 17.48
C PRO A 172 1.41 7.32 16.03
N ALA A 173 2.25 6.91 15.08
CA ALA A 173 1.81 6.70 13.71
C ALA A 173 0.77 5.57 13.70
N ARG A 174 -0.45 5.88 13.29
CA ARG A 174 -1.56 4.94 13.18
C ARG A 174 -2.31 5.18 11.88
N PHE A 175 -2.75 4.12 11.22
CA PHE A 175 -3.52 4.24 9.99
C PHE A 175 -4.91 4.79 10.28
N LYS A 176 -5.29 5.87 9.58
CA LYS A 176 -6.52 6.61 9.82
C LYS A 176 -7.23 6.90 8.51
N VAL A 177 -8.53 7.05 8.64
CA VAL A 177 -9.45 7.37 7.55
C VAL A 177 -10.44 8.46 8.00
N GLY A 178 -10.92 9.24 7.05
CA GLY A 178 -12.01 10.17 7.27
C GLY A 178 -12.74 10.48 5.97
N ASP A 179 -14.06 10.42 6.02
CA ASP A 179 -14.93 10.70 4.88
C ASP A 179 -15.30 12.18 4.83
N THR A 180 -15.38 12.73 3.63
CA THR A 180 -15.83 14.10 3.39
C THR A 180 -16.27 14.24 1.93
N ASN A 181 -16.51 15.47 1.50
CA ASN A 181 -16.85 15.78 0.12
C ASN A 181 -15.78 16.68 -0.49
N ALA A 182 -15.49 16.47 -1.77
CA ALA A 182 -14.71 17.41 -2.55
C ALA A 182 -15.40 18.78 -2.57
N VAL A 183 -14.64 19.85 -2.39
CA VAL A 183 -15.15 21.22 -2.44
C VAL A 183 -14.47 22.01 -3.54
N ASP A 184 -15.19 23.01 -4.05
CA ASP A 184 -14.66 24.03 -4.96
C ASP A 184 -13.49 24.74 -4.27
N PRO A 185 -12.46 25.19 -5.01
CA PRO A 185 -11.15 25.44 -4.44
C PRO A 185 -11.27 26.40 -3.26
N LEU A 186 -10.84 25.90 -2.09
CA LEU A 186 -10.87 26.64 -0.85
C LEU A 186 -10.21 27.99 -1.02
N SER A 187 -11.00 29.07 -0.97
CA SER A 187 -10.48 30.43 -0.92
C SER A 187 -9.95 30.69 0.48
N VAL A 188 -8.71 30.27 0.74
CA VAL A 188 -8.02 30.51 2.02
C VAL A 188 -7.57 31.96 2.19
N SER A 189 -7.53 32.73 1.10
CA SER A 189 -7.51 34.19 1.07
C SER A 189 -8.02 34.65 -0.31
N GLY A 190 -8.67 35.82 -0.39
CA GLY A 190 -9.34 36.31 -1.61
C GLY A 190 -8.46 36.58 -2.85
N ALA A 191 -7.23 36.07 -2.90
CA ALA A 191 -6.29 36.24 -4.00
C ALA A 191 -5.69 34.92 -4.56
N ALA A 192 -5.96 33.76 -3.97
CA ALA A 192 -5.44 32.48 -4.44
C ALA A 192 -6.58 31.49 -4.73
N THR A 193 -6.93 31.33 -5.99
CA THR A 193 -7.75 30.21 -6.46
C THR A 193 -6.84 28.98 -6.52
N ILE A 194 -7.23 27.89 -5.85
CA ILE A 194 -6.49 26.63 -5.95
C ILE A 194 -6.59 26.17 -7.41
N PRO A 195 -5.47 25.89 -8.09
CA PRO A 195 -5.49 25.52 -9.49
C PRO A 195 -6.20 24.17 -9.70
N ASP A 196 -6.70 23.93 -10.91
CA ASP A 196 -7.30 22.67 -11.39
C ASP A 196 -6.35 21.43 -11.32
N GLY A 197 -5.20 21.55 -10.66
CA GLY A 197 -4.29 20.45 -10.34
C GLY A 197 -4.56 19.76 -9.00
N TYR A 198 -5.52 20.26 -8.19
CA TYR A 198 -5.82 19.70 -6.87
C TYR A 198 -7.32 19.46 -6.65
N VAL A 199 -7.64 18.36 -5.98
CA VAL A 199 -8.93 18.18 -5.28
C VAL A 199 -8.78 18.79 -3.90
N THR A 200 -9.79 19.50 -3.43
CA THR A 200 -9.74 20.13 -2.10
C THR A 200 -10.89 19.63 -1.24
N THR A 201 -10.66 19.55 0.06
CA THR A 201 -11.68 19.15 1.06
C THR A 201 -11.54 20.05 2.29
N VAL A 202 -12.63 20.34 2.97
CA VAL A 202 -12.60 21.16 4.19
C VAL A 202 -11.95 20.41 5.35
N GLY A 203 -11.29 21.13 6.26
CA GLY A 203 -10.76 20.59 7.50
C GLY A 203 -11.61 20.96 8.73
N PRO A 204 -11.29 20.42 9.92
CA PRO A 204 -12.07 20.57 11.14
C PRO A 204 -12.16 22.01 11.69
N ALA A 205 -11.29 22.92 11.25
CA ALA A 205 -11.39 24.34 11.60
C ALA A 205 -12.55 25.04 10.87
N VAL A 206 -13.01 24.49 9.74
CA VAL A 206 -14.16 25.00 8.97
C VAL A 206 -15.43 24.21 9.31
N ASP A 207 -15.32 22.89 9.35
CA ASP A 207 -16.41 21.98 9.69
C ASP A 207 -15.90 20.93 10.68
N PRO A 208 -16.30 20.98 11.97
CA PRO A 208 -15.78 20.10 13.02
C PRO A 208 -15.93 18.60 12.75
N ASP A 209 -16.88 18.20 11.90
CA ASP A 209 -17.12 16.81 11.54
C ASP A 209 -16.24 16.35 10.35
N SER A 210 -15.53 17.28 9.70
CA SER A 210 -14.65 16.98 8.57
C SER A 210 -13.24 16.57 9.03
N PRO A 211 -12.62 15.58 8.37
CA PRO A 211 -11.26 15.17 8.62
C PRO A 211 -10.24 16.20 8.14
N GLY A 212 -9.06 16.20 8.75
CA GLY A 212 -7.95 17.06 8.36
C GLY A 212 -6.65 16.29 8.18
N LEU A 213 -5.85 16.73 7.22
CA LEU A 213 -4.48 16.25 7.02
C LEU A 213 -3.54 16.85 8.07
N CYS A 214 -2.44 16.15 8.30
CA CYS A 214 -1.36 16.58 9.18
C CYS A 214 0.01 16.07 8.65
N PRO A 215 1.17 16.56 9.12
CA PRO A 215 2.45 15.99 8.73
C PRO A 215 2.49 14.47 8.95
N GLY A 216 2.97 13.76 7.94
CA GLY A 216 2.97 12.31 7.83
C GLY A 216 1.82 11.70 7.02
N ASP A 217 0.73 12.45 6.79
CA ASP A 217 -0.32 12.05 5.83
C ASP A 217 0.09 12.30 4.37
N SER A 218 1.13 13.11 4.16
CA SER A 218 1.73 13.40 2.86
C SER A 218 1.95 12.13 2.04
N GLY A 219 1.47 12.15 0.81
CA GLY A 219 1.54 11.03 -0.12
C GLY A 219 0.46 9.97 0.04
N GLY A 220 -0.37 10.05 1.09
CA GLY A 220 -1.50 9.15 1.25
C GLY A 220 -2.54 9.31 0.15
N PRO A 221 -3.27 8.24 -0.20
CA PRO A 221 -4.30 8.32 -1.22
C PRO A 221 -5.57 9.01 -0.70
N LEU A 222 -6.17 9.80 -1.58
CA LEU A 222 -7.57 10.19 -1.55
C LEU A 222 -8.35 9.18 -2.41
N PHE A 223 -9.29 8.46 -1.80
CA PHE A 223 -10.14 7.51 -2.51
C PHE A 223 -11.51 8.11 -2.83
N ARG A 224 -12.19 7.58 -3.85
CA ARG A 224 -13.67 7.61 -3.89
C ARG A 224 -14.17 6.82 -2.68
N THR A 225 -15.06 7.39 -1.88
CA THR A 225 -15.56 6.74 -0.65
C THR A 225 -16.09 5.34 -0.91
N ASP A 226 -15.77 4.41 0.01
CA ASP A 226 -16.16 2.98 -0.05
C ASP A 226 -15.62 2.20 -1.26
N THR A 227 -14.56 2.70 -1.90
CA THR A 227 -13.91 2.01 -3.03
C THR A 227 -12.39 1.96 -2.88
N ASN A 228 -11.74 1.20 -3.74
CA ASN A 228 -10.28 1.18 -3.87
C ASN A 228 -9.79 2.02 -5.08
N LEU A 229 -10.54 3.08 -5.41
CA LEU A 229 -10.28 3.97 -6.53
C LEU A 229 -9.58 5.25 -6.06
N VAL A 230 -8.29 5.39 -6.39
CA VAL A 230 -7.49 6.57 -6.04
C VAL A 230 -7.78 7.70 -7.00
N VAL A 231 -8.17 8.85 -6.46
CA VAL A 231 -8.51 10.08 -7.20
C VAL A 231 -7.62 11.27 -6.85
N GLY A 232 -6.82 11.15 -5.78
CA GLY A 232 -5.80 12.14 -5.46
C GLY A 232 -4.73 11.61 -4.52
N ILE A 233 -3.69 12.43 -4.32
CA ILE A 233 -2.60 12.17 -3.39
C ILE A 233 -2.49 13.34 -2.41
N ASN A 234 -2.58 13.08 -1.10
CA ASN A 234 -2.44 14.07 -0.04
C ASN A 234 -1.13 14.85 -0.22
N ALA A 235 -1.21 16.16 -0.41
CA ALA A 235 -0.04 16.99 -0.71
C ALA A 235 0.17 18.06 0.35
N LEU A 236 -0.86 18.86 0.60
CA LEU A 236 -0.75 20.06 1.44
C LEU A 236 -1.94 20.20 2.39
N VAL A 237 -1.70 20.94 3.47
CA VAL A 237 -2.72 21.34 4.42
C VAL A 237 -2.58 22.82 4.73
N SER A 238 -3.70 23.54 4.62
CA SER A 238 -3.85 24.89 5.17
C SER A 238 -4.38 24.77 6.61
N TYR A 239 -3.84 25.52 7.56
CA TYR A 239 -4.19 25.39 8.97
C TYR A 239 -4.20 26.73 9.71
N VAL A 240 -4.89 26.79 10.84
CA VAL A 240 -4.90 27.93 11.76
C VAL A 240 -3.59 27.92 12.55
N VAL A 241 -2.73 28.91 12.36
CA VAL A 241 -1.37 28.97 12.96
C VAL A 241 -1.36 28.76 14.48
N ASP A 242 -2.32 29.34 15.20
CA ASP A 242 -2.34 29.30 16.67
C ASP A 242 -2.72 27.92 17.23
N THR A 243 -3.52 27.15 16.49
CA THR A 243 -4.08 25.88 16.98
C THR A 243 -3.53 24.67 16.24
N GLY A 244 -2.99 24.85 15.03
CA GLY A 244 -2.64 23.74 14.14
C GLY A 244 -3.84 23.09 13.46
N ALA A 245 -5.07 23.57 13.71
CA ALA A 245 -6.28 22.95 13.19
C ALA A 245 -6.38 23.13 11.66
N PRO A 246 -6.55 22.07 10.86
CA PRO A 246 -6.67 22.21 9.42
C PRO A 246 -7.94 22.96 8.99
N ILE A 247 -7.74 23.91 8.10
CA ILE A 247 -8.78 24.67 7.39
C ILE A 247 -9.15 23.92 6.10
N GLY A 248 -8.15 23.39 5.40
CA GLY A 248 -8.32 22.81 4.08
C GLY A 248 -7.23 21.82 3.74
N ASN A 249 -7.63 20.72 3.11
CA ASN A 249 -6.75 19.65 2.66
C ASN A 249 -6.67 19.68 1.13
N TRP A 250 -5.46 19.49 0.61
CA TRP A 250 -5.16 19.62 -0.81
C TRP A 250 -4.55 18.31 -1.32
N HIS A 251 -5.14 17.78 -2.38
CA HIS A 251 -4.80 16.46 -2.92
C HIS A 251 -4.44 16.58 -4.39
N THR A 252 -3.21 16.24 -4.78
CA THR A 252 -2.77 16.28 -6.18
C THR A 252 -3.70 15.42 -7.03
N ARG A 253 -4.36 16.01 -8.04
CA ARG A 253 -5.28 15.30 -8.94
C ARG A 253 -4.53 14.28 -9.79
N VAL A 254 -5.02 13.04 -9.78
CA VAL A 254 -4.49 11.95 -10.60
C VAL A 254 -5.43 11.53 -11.74
N ASP A 255 -6.59 12.18 -11.86
CA ASP A 255 -7.56 11.93 -12.92
C ASP A 255 -7.13 12.53 -14.28
N ALA A 256 -7.85 12.17 -15.34
CA ALA A 256 -7.50 12.51 -16.72
C ALA A 256 -7.67 14.00 -17.07
N GLU A 257 -8.36 14.78 -16.24
CA GLU A 257 -8.52 16.22 -16.42
C GLU A 257 -7.59 17.06 -15.54
N SER A 258 -6.68 16.40 -14.81
CA SER A 258 -5.62 17.08 -14.06
C SER A 258 -4.85 18.03 -14.99
N ARG A 259 -4.74 19.30 -14.58
CA ARG A 259 -4.05 20.37 -15.33
C ARG A 259 -2.66 19.97 -15.88
N TYR A 260 -1.97 19.08 -15.18
CA TYR A 260 -0.60 18.69 -15.47
C TYR A 260 -0.49 17.30 -16.13
N ASP A 261 -1.60 16.75 -16.63
CA ASP A 261 -1.64 15.44 -17.29
C ASP A 261 -1.04 14.32 -16.42
N VAL A 262 -1.28 14.41 -15.10
CA VAL A 262 -0.74 13.49 -14.09
C VAL A 262 -1.16 12.05 -14.39
N TRP A 263 -2.42 11.84 -14.81
CA TRP A 263 -2.92 10.54 -15.22
C TRP A 263 -2.04 9.88 -16.29
N SER A 264 -1.84 10.55 -17.43
CA SER A 264 -1.07 10.00 -18.54
C SER A 264 0.38 9.79 -18.13
N TRP A 265 0.96 10.71 -17.37
CA TRP A 265 2.31 10.57 -16.84
C TRP A 265 2.46 9.32 -15.95
N VAL A 266 1.61 9.13 -14.94
CA VAL A 266 1.68 7.97 -14.04
C VAL A 266 1.45 6.67 -14.81
N THR A 267 0.39 6.59 -15.62
CA THR A 267 0.04 5.37 -16.34
C THR A 267 1.10 4.97 -17.37
N ASN A 268 1.72 5.92 -18.06
CA ASN A 268 2.85 5.65 -18.95
C ASN A 268 4.06 5.06 -18.20
N LEU A 269 4.35 5.54 -16.99
CA LEU A 269 5.41 4.99 -16.16
C LEU A 269 5.05 3.60 -15.60
N ILE A 270 3.81 3.39 -15.16
CA ILE A 270 3.35 2.07 -14.69
C ILE A 270 3.38 1.04 -15.84
N ALA A 271 3.01 1.46 -17.06
CA ALA A 271 3.05 0.63 -18.25
C ALA A 271 4.50 0.29 -18.68
N GLN A 272 5.48 1.10 -18.28
CA GLN A 272 6.89 0.73 -18.34
C GLN A 272 7.20 -0.26 -17.20
N VAL A 273 6.58 -1.44 -17.26
CA VAL A 273 6.81 -2.53 -16.31
C VAL A 273 8.32 -2.72 -16.21
N PRO A 274 8.94 -2.58 -15.02
CA PRO A 274 10.33 -2.94 -14.84
C PRO A 274 10.42 -4.40 -15.28
N ALA A 275 11.18 -4.64 -16.34
CA ALA A 275 11.29 -5.98 -16.90
C ALA A 275 11.55 -6.93 -15.75
N THR A 276 10.68 -7.92 -15.53
CA THR A 276 10.88 -8.86 -14.42
C THR A 276 12.07 -9.77 -14.76
N PRO A 277 12.67 -10.52 -13.82
CA PRO A 277 13.70 -11.47 -14.18
C PRO A 277 13.27 -12.43 -15.30
N CYS A 278 11.99 -12.80 -15.35
CA CYS A 278 11.42 -13.61 -16.41
C CYS A 278 10.85 -12.85 -17.62
N ALA A 279 10.97 -11.51 -17.66
CA ALA A 279 10.57 -10.74 -18.83
C ALA A 279 11.26 -11.29 -20.09
N ASP A 280 10.47 -11.48 -21.13
CA ASP A 280 10.85 -12.05 -22.44
C ASP A 280 11.36 -13.51 -22.40
N LEU A 281 11.34 -14.17 -21.25
CA LEU A 281 11.78 -15.56 -21.09
C LEU A 281 10.62 -16.55 -20.93
N CYS A 282 9.54 -16.13 -20.26
CA CYS A 282 8.34 -16.94 -20.10
C CYS A 282 7.14 -16.10 -19.67
N GLU A 283 5.94 -16.68 -19.78
CA GLU A 283 4.70 -16.07 -19.32
C GLU A 283 4.32 -16.63 -17.94
N SER A 284 3.75 -15.76 -17.08
CA SER A 284 3.17 -16.12 -15.78
C SER A 284 4.06 -16.98 -14.85
N PRO A 285 5.27 -16.52 -14.50
CA PRO A 285 6.14 -17.27 -13.60
C PRO A 285 5.54 -17.40 -12.19
N GLU A 286 5.78 -18.55 -11.53
CA GLU A 286 5.55 -18.69 -10.09
C GLU A 286 6.63 -17.90 -9.34
N VAL A 287 6.21 -16.89 -8.59
CA VAL A 287 7.12 -16.04 -7.83
C VAL A 287 7.45 -16.70 -6.50
N PHE A 288 8.75 -16.77 -6.16
CA PHE A 288 9.20 -17.15 -4.82
C PHE A 288 10.15 -16.09 -4.23
N THR A 289 10.03 -15.86 -2.93
CA THR A 289 10.71 -14.74 -2.23
C THR A 289 11.86 -15.16 -1.31
N SER A 290 12.00 -16.46 -1.04
CA SER A 290 13.07 -17.02 -0.19
C SER A 290 14.25 -17.48 -1.03
N GLN A 291 15.47 -17.25 -0.56
CA GLN A 291 16.65 -17.87 -1.18
C GLN A 291 16.62 -19.41 -1.03
N TRP A 292 16.02 -19.91 0.06
CA TRP A 292 15.76 -21.31 0.33
C TRP A 292 14.39 -21.70 -0.25
N TYR A 293 14.37 -22.15 -1.49
CA TYR A 293 13.16 -22.54 -2.18
C TYR A 293 13.26 -23.96 -2.70
N SER A 294 12.16 -24.70 -2.64
CA SER A 294 12.00 -26.02 -3.25
C SER A 294 10.76 -26.01 -4.11
N SER A 295 10.93 -26.33 -5.39
CA SER A 295 9.81 -26.42 -6.33
C SER A 295 8.91 -27.63 -6.11
N GLY A 296 9.35 -28.60 -5.29
CA GLY A 296 8.71 -29.90 -5.21
C GLY A 296 8.69 -30.61 -6.57
N ASN A 297 7.66 -31.43 -6.79
CA ASN A 297 7.46 -32.10 -8.08
C ASN A 297 6.94 -31.11 -9.12
N LEU A 298 7.70 -30.93 -10.20
CA LEU A 298 7.39 -29.97 -11.27
C LEU A 298 6.26 -30.42 -12.21
N GLY A 299 5.87 -31.69 -12.16
CA GLY A 299 4.93 -32.27 -13.12
C GLY A 299 5.55 -32.40 -14.52
N THR A 300 4.73 -32.71 -15.52
CA THR A 300 5.20 -32.94 -16.90
C THR A 300 5.18 -31.68 -17.77
N GLN A 301 4.42 -30.66 -17.38
CA GLN A 301 4.28 -29.42 -18.15
C GLN A 301 5.52 -28.53 -18.05
N ALA A 302 5.65 -27.60 -19.00
CA ALA A 302 6.60 -26.51 -18.88
C ALA A 302 6.18 -25.59 -17.73
N ARG A 303 7.16 -25.09 -16.98
CA ARG A 303 6.94 -24.25 -15.80
C ARG A 303 7.96 -23.14 -15.76
N CYS A 304 7.57 -22.02 -15.16
CA CYS A 304 8.47 -20.91 -14.95
C CYS A 304 8.39 -20.44 -13.51
N PHE A 305 9.53 -20.02 -12.98
CA PHE A 305 9.64 -19.49 -11.63
C PHE A 305 10.48 -18.22 -11.67
N GLU A 306 10.12 -17.26 -10.85
CA GLU A 306 10.83 -15.99 -10.77
C GLU A 306 11.21 -15.71 -9.32
N THR A 307 12.41 -15.20 -9.12
CA THR A 307 12.81 -14.67 -7.82
C THR A 307 13.75 -13.49 -7.95
N THR A 308 13.67 -12.61 -6.97
CA THR A 308 14.64 -11.55 -6.71
C THR A 308 15.49 -11.84 -5.48
N ALA A 309 15.27 -12.98 -4.81
CA ALA A 309 16.05 -13.40 -3.66
C ALA A 309 17.55 -13.48 -4.00
N PRO A 310 18.44 -13.18 -3.04
CA PRO A 310 19.88 -13.20 -3.26
C PRO A 310 20.42 -14.64 -3.30
N LEU A 311 20.07 -15.39 -4.35
CA LEU A 311 20.51 -16.77 -4.52
C LEU A 311 22.03 -16.86 -4.58
N SER A 312 22.60 -17.80 -3.84
CA SER A 312 24.01 -18.14 -3.87
C SER A 312 24.30 -19.34 -4.80
N SER A 313 23.37 -20.29 -4.87
CA SER A 313 23.43 -21.45 -5.78
C SER A 313 22.05 -22.15 -5.85
N GLY A 314 22.04 -23.35 -6.39
CA GLY A 314 20.90 -24.26 -6.43
C GLY A 314 21.30 -25.60 -7.04
N ASN A 315 20.38 -26.55 -7.08
CA ASN A 315 20.54 -27.81 -7.79
C ASN A 315 19.22 -28.30 -8.38
N CYS A 316 19.31 -29.25 -9.31
CA CYS A 316 18.16 -29.96 -9.86
C CYS A 316 18.44 -31.47 -9.96
N GLY A 317 17.34 -32.23 -9.95
CA GLY A 317 17.33 -33.66 -10.17
C GLY A 317 16.09 -34.10 -10.97
N GLY A 318 16.18 -35.26 -11.60
CA GLY A 318 15.07 -35.85 -12.36
C GLY A 318 14.79 -35.24 -13.73
N PHE A 319 15.74 -34.49 -14.29
CA PHE A 319 15.65 -33.96 -15.63
C PHE A 319 16.23 -35.00 -16.62
N SER A 320 15.36 -35.86 -17.15
CA SER A 320 15.71 -36.81 -18.21
C SER A 320 14.81 -36.66 -19.45
N GLY A 321 15.09 -37.42 -20.52
CA GLY A 321 14.22 -37.46 -21.70
C GLY A 321 14.11 -36.14 -22.48
N GLY A 322 15.12 -35.28 -22.42
CA GLY A 322 15.12 -33.97 -23.10
C GLY A 322 14.49 -32.83 -22.31
N ARG A 323 14.03 -33.08 -21.08
CA ARG A 323 13.60 -32.02 -20.15
C ARG A 323 14.83 -31.19 -19.72
N THR A 324 14.75 -29.87 -19.80
CA THR A 324 15.84 -28.96 -19.46
C THR A 324 15.42 -27.97 -18.37
N LEU A 325 16.40 -27.51 -17.60
CA LEU A 325 16.29 -26.35 -16.72
C LEU A 325 17.25 -25.28 -17.23
N SER A 326 16.77 -24.04 -17.36
CA SER A 326 17.60 -22.87 -17.58
C SER A 326 17.35 -21.81 -16.53
N ILE A 327 18.38 -21.02 -16.23
CA ILE A 327 18.28 -19.83 -15.39
C ILE A 327 18.70 -18.64 -16.25
N ASN A 328 17.85 -17.61 -16.35
CA ASN A 328 18.10 -16.44 -17.20
C ASN A 328 18.54 -16.82 -18.63
N GLY A 329 17.88 -17.82 -19.22
CA GLY A 329 18.22 -18.37 -20.54
C GLY A 329 19.46 -19.28 -20.61
N ALA A 330 20.28 -19.36 -19.55
CA ALA A 330 21.45 -20.25 -19.51
C ALA A 330 21.05 -21.66 -19.05
N ALA A 331 21.41 -22.69 -19.82
CA ALA A 331 21.11 -24.08 -19.47
C ALA A 331 21.92 -24.54 -18.24
N MET A 332 21.23 -25.14 -17.27
CA MET A 332 21.83 -25.65 -16.04
C MET A 332 22.01 -27.17 -16.10
N SER A 333 23.06 -27.67 -15.45
CA SER A 333 23.29 -29.11 -15.31
C SER A 333 22.47 -29.69 -14.15
N CYS A 334 21.69 -30.74 -14.41
CA CYS A 334 20.86 -31.43 -13.42
C CYS A 334 21.42 -32.79 -13.01
N ASN A 335 22.70 -32.79 -12.58
CA ASN A 335 23.43 -33.98 -12.15
C ASN A 335 23.60 -34.07 -10.62
N GLY A 336 22.75 -33.36 -9.86
CA GLY A 336 22.81 -33.29 -8.40
C GLY A 336 23.94 -32.43 -7.84
N GLN A 337 24.74 -31.76 -8.69
CA GLN A 337 25.75 -30.80 -8.26
C GLN A 337 25.15 -29.39 -8.14
N GLY A 338 25.80 -28.54 -7.33
CA GLY A 338 25.46 -27.13 -7.24
C GLY A 338 25.74 -26.38 -8.55
N TRP A 339 24.90 -25.40 -8.87
CA TRP A 339 25.10 -24.54 -10.04
C TRP A 339 25.99 -23.34 -9.74
N THR A 340 26.72 -22.88 -10.75
CA THR A 340 27.17 -21.48 -10.81
C THR A 340 26.04 -20.67 -11.44
N LEU A 341 25.50 -19.70 -10.69
CA LEU A 341 24.41 -18.88 -11.18
C LEU A 341 24.88 -17.95 -12.31
N PRO A 342 24.08 -17.77 -13.38
CA PRO A 342 24.36 -16.77 -14.39
C PRO A 342 24.23 -15.35 -13.80
N PRO A 343 24.65 -14.30 -14.54
CA PRO A 343 24.34 -12.94 -14.16
C PRO A 343 22.84 -12.74 -13.94
N LYS A 344 22.48 -11.90 -12.97
CA LYS A 344 21.09 -11.53 -12.71
C LYS A 344 20.49 -10.84 -13.94
N GLN A 345 19.27 -11.22 -14.28
CA GLN A 345 18.45 -10.54 -15.28
C GLN A 345 17.43 -9.69 -14.54
N ASN A 346 17.43 -8.39 -14.83
CA ASN A 346 16.56 -7.42 -14.16
C ASN A 346 16.55 -7.57 -12.63
N GLY A 347 17.75 -7.73 -12.08
CA GLY A 347 18.02 -7.85 -10.64
C GLY A 347 17.66 -9.20 -9.98
N GLY A 348 17.17 -10.19 -10.73
CA GLY A 348 16.85 -11.51 -10.21
C GLY A 348 17.17 -12.69 -11.15
N TYR A 349 16.45 -13.78 -10.93
CA TYR A 349 16.58 -15.04 -11.63
C TYR A 349 15.23 -15.55 -12.13
N CYS A 350 15.19 -15.91 -13.41
CA CYS A 350 14.12 -16.65 -14.04
C CYS A 350 14.52 -18.11 -14.23
N VAL A 351 13.88 -19.02 -13.51
CA VAL A 351 14.08 -20.46 -13.66
C VAL A 351 13.03 -20.99 -14.62
N GLN A 352 13.47 -21.39 -15.83
CA GLN A 352 12.61 -21.96 -16.85
C GLN A 352 12.80 -23.49 -16.87
N VAL A 353 11.69 -24.21 -16.85
CA VAL A 353 11.66 -25.67 -16.89
C VAL A 353 10.87 -26.08 -18.13
N ALA A 354 11.52 -26.76 -19.08
CA ALA A 354 10.84 -27.26 -20.27
C ALA A 354 9.88 -28.41 -19.93
N ALA A 355 8.91 -28.69 -20.81
CA ALA A 355 8.04 -29.85 -20.69
C ALA A 355 8.84 -31.17 -20.83
N GLY A 356 8.32 -32.28 -20.30
CA GLY A 356 9.02 -33.56 -20.28
C GLY A 356 8.27 -34.65 -19.50
N ASN A 357 8.77 -35.88 -19.56
CA ASN A 357 8.03 -37.06 -19.10
C ASN A 357 8.14 -37.30 -17.57
N ASP A 358 9.19 -36.81 -16.94
CA ASP A 358 9.46 -37.05 -15.52
C ASP A 358 8.73 -36.03 -14.63
N ALA A 359 7.52 -36.40 -14.19
CA ALA A 359 6.70 -35.56 -13.31
C ALA A 359 7.36 -35.23 -11.96
N TRP A 360 8.37 -36.02 -11.57
CA TRP A 360 9.12 -35.93 -10.32
C TRP A 360 10.41 -35.10 -10.43
N ALA A 361 10.65 -34.46 -11.59
CA ALA A 361 11.71 -33.48 -11.72
C ALA A 361 11.53 -32.36 -10.69
N TRP A 362 12.63 -31.85 -10.15
CA TRP A 362 12.63 -30.84 -9.09
C TRP A 362 13.88 -29.98 -9.13
N PHE A 363 13.80 -28.81 -8.53
CA PHE A 363 14.95 -27.98 -8.20
C PHE A 363 14.82 -27.34 -6.81
N THR A 364 15.97 -27.04 -6.21
CA THR A 364 16.08 -26.21 -5.00
C THR A 364 17.10 -25.10 -5.19
N THR A 365 16.91 -24.00 -4.45
CA THR A 365 17.84 -22.86 -4.42
C THR A 365 18.30 -22.60 -2.99
N TRP A 366 19.45 -21.93 -2.84
CA TRP A 366 19.93 -21.43 -1.56
C TRP A 366 20.82 -20.22 -1.68
#